data_AF-A0A0D0BL52-F1
#
_entry.id   AF-A0A0D0BL52-F1
#
_cell.length_a   1.000
_cell.length_b   1.000
_cell.length_c   1.000
_cell.angle_alpha   90.00
_cell.angle_beta   90.00
_cell.angle_gamma   90.00
#
_symmetry.space_group_name_H-M   'P 1'
#
loop_
_entity.id
_entity.type
_entity.pdbx_description
1 polymer ?
#
loop_
_entity_poly.entity_id
_entity_poly.type
_entity_poly.pdbx_seq_one_letter_code
_entity_poly.pdbx_strand_id
1 'polypeptide(L)' 'QSVQHVGLDLCTHVFSHGQLYVALSHCTHPHNIKVIFPQDQNSTKTTNVVFTEVLRGLIDQM' A
#
# COMPACT_ATOMS: atom_id res chain seq x y z
N GLN A 1 4.36 7.11 -14.27
CA GLN A 1 5.58 7.85 -13.89
C GLN A 1 6.38 6.97 -12.94
N SER A 2 7.69 6.79 -13.16
CA SER A 2 8.54 5.95 -12.29
C SER A 2 9.44 6.80 -11.40
N VAL A 3 9.74 6.32 -10.21
CA VAL A 3 10.65 6.96 -9.24
C VAL A 3 11.85 6.08 -8.96
N GLN A 4 12.99 6.70 -8.61
CA GLN A 4 14.23 5.97 -8.37
C GLN A 4 14.20 5.17 -7.07
N HIS A 5 13.50 5.66 -6.03
CA HIS A 5 13.41 5.04 -4.71
C HIS A 5 11.99 5.17 -4.15
N VAL A 6 11.55 4.16 -3.40
CA VAL A 6 10.24 4.14 -2.73
C VAL A 6 10.43 3.76 -1.26
N GLY A 7 9.85 4.55 -0.36
CA GLY A 7 9.69 4.22 1.04
C GLY A 7 8.22 3.97 1.36
N LEU A 8 7.92 2.85 2.00
CA LEU A 8 6.57 2.50 2.47
C LEU A 8 6.59 2.36 3.99
N ASP A 9 5.77 3.15 4.65
CA ASP A 9 5.51 3.01 6.08
C ASP A 9 4.21 2.20 6.27
N LEU A 10 4.36 0.97 6.76
CA LEU A 10 3.26 0.07 7.10
C LEU A 10 3.01 -0.01 8.61
N CYS A 11 3.51 0.95 9.41
CA CYS A 11 3.20 1.03 10.83
C CYS A 11 1.70 1.27 11.09
N THR A 12 0.98 1.79 10.09
CA THR A 12 -0.48 1.94 10.09
C THR A 12 -1.08 1.01 9.02
N HIS A 13 -2.01 0.14 9.41
CA HIS A 13 -2.58 -0.92 8.56
C HIS A 13 -3.53 -0.45 7.45
N VAL A 14 -3.61 0.84 7.16
CA VAL A 14 -4.70 1.41 6.36
C VAL A 14 -4.23 1.65 4.93
N PHE A 15 -4.60 0.76 4.01
CA PHE A 15 -4.39 0.91 2.58
C PHE A 15 -5.66 0.55 1.82
N SER A 16 -6.16 1.46 0.98
CA SER A 16 -7.26 1.18 0.06
C SER A 16 -6.85 0.17 -1.01
N HIS A 17 -7.84 -0.45 -1.67
CA HIS A 17 -7.59 -1.40 -2.74
C HIS A 17 -6.65 -0.81 -3.81
N GLY A 18 -5.60 -1.57 -4.17
CA GLY A 18 -4.64 -1.17 -5.17
C GLY A 18 -3.57 -0.16 -4.72
N GLN A 19 -3.70 0.53 -3.59
CA GLN A 19 -2.72 1.55 -3.16
C GLN A 19 -1.33 0.96 -2.91
N LEU A 20 -1.25 -0.15 -2.16
CA LEU A 20 0.02 -0.85 -1.91
C LEU A 20 0.66 -1.30 -3.23
N TYR A 21 -0.16 -1.82 -4.16
CA TYR A 21 0.31 -2.27 -5.46
C TYR A 21 0.83 -1.12 -6.32
N VAL A 22 0.09 -0.01 -6.41
CA VAL A 22 0.49 1.19 -7.15
C VAL A 22 1.77 1.80 -6.57
N ALA A 23 1.90 1.84 -5.25
CA ALA A 23 3.09 2.41 -4.63
C ALA A 23 4.35 1.55 -4.92
N LEU A 24 4.20 0.21 -4.94
CA LEU A 24 5.28 -0.71 -5.30
C LEU A 24 5.63 -0.65 -6.80
N SER A 25 4.65 -0.44 -7.68
CA SER A 25 4.86 -0.42 -9.14
C SER A 25 5.57 0.83 -9.66
N HIS A 26 5.67 1.88 -8.84
CA HIS A 26 6.39 3.10 -9.23
C HIS A 26 7.91 2.92 -9.27
N CYS A 27 8.48 1.88 -8.65
CA CYS A 27 9.91 1.62 -8.68
C CYS A 27 10.24 0.47 -9.64
N THR A 28 11.32 0.62 -10.40
CA THR A 28 11.75 -0.37 -11.40
C THR A 28 12.60 -1.49 -10.82
N HIS A 29 13.19 -1.29 -9.63
CA HIS A 29 14.08 -2.26 -9.01
C HIS A 29 13.75 -2.47 -7.53
N PRO A 30 13.55 -3.73 -7.06
CA PRO A 30 13.11 -4.00 -5.69
C PRO A 30 14.11 -3.55 -4.62
N HIS A 31 15.41 -3.51 -4.92
CA HIS A 31 16.43 -3.02 -4.00
C HIS A 31 16.25 -1.54 -3.61
N ASN A 32 15.52 -0.78 -4.43
CA ASN A 32 15.24 0.62 -4.16
C ASN A 32 13.92 0.84 -3.41
N ILE A 33 13.25 -0.25 -3.00
CA ILE A 33 12.03 -0.24 -2.19
C ILE A 33 12.40 -0.59 -0.75
N LYS A 34 12.05 0.29 0.19
CA LYS A 34 12.18 0.04 1.63
C LYS A 34 10.80 0.07 2.27
N VAL A 35 10.51 -0.95 3.07
CA VAL A 35 9.22 -1.11 3.75
C VAL A 35 9.47 -1.23 5.25
N ILE A 36 8.77 -0.43 6.05
CA ILE A 36 8.88 -0.40 7.50
C ILE A 36 7.60 -0.99 8.09
N PHE A 37 7.74 -1.83 9.11
CA PHE A 37 6.64 -2.46 9.86
C PHE A 37 6.71 -2.02 11.33
N PRO A 38 5.62 -2.13 12.11
CA PRO A 38 5.66 -1.93 13.55
C PRO A 38 6.75 -2.79 14.20
N GLN A 39 7.46 -2.24 15.18
CA GLN A 39 8.56 -2.94 15.86
C GLN A 39 8.12 -4.24 16.53
N ASP A 40 6.89 -4.28 17.04
CA ASP A 40 6.34 -5.45 17.73
C ASP A 40 5.81 -6.52 16.76
N GLN A 41 5.90 -6.30 15.45
CA GLN A 41 5.40 -7.21 14.45
C GLN A 41 6.48 -8.21 14.01
N ASN A 42 6.32 -9.47 14.39
CA ASN A 42 7.20 -10.58 13.98
C ASN A 42 6.97 -11.08 12.53
N SER A 43 6.21 -10.35 11.71
CA SER A 43 5.85 -10.78 10.35
C SER A 43 5.90 -9.61 9.37
N THR A 44 6.25 -9.86 8.12
CA THR A 44 6.24 -8.87 7.03
C THR A 44 4.89 -8.80 6.30
N LYS A 45 3.79 -9.02 7.03
CA LYS A 45 2.43 -9.03 6.46
C LYS A 45 1.69 -7.76 6.85
N THR A 46 0.88 -7.21 5.93
CA THR A 46 -0.05 -6.13 6.26
C THR A 46 -1.44 -6.48 5.78
N THR A 47 -2.46 -6.00 6.49
CA THR A 47 -3.86 -6.17 6.07
C THR A 47 -4.14 -5.19 4.95
N ASN A 48 -4.63 -5.71 3.82
CA ASN A 48 -5.15 -4.87 2.75
C ASN A 48 -6.61 -4.52 3.09
N VAL A 49 -6.86 -3.27 3.48
CA VAL A 49 -8.16 -2.82 3.98
C VAL A 49 -8.93 -2.11 2.88
N VAL A 50 -9.87 -2.81 2.26
CA VAL A 50 -10.77 -2.19 1.28
C VAL A 50 -11.99 -1.61 2.01
N PHE A 51 -12.08 -0.28 2.09
CA PHE A 51 -13.29 0.39 2.58
C PHE A 51 -14.37 0.40 1.50
N THR A 52 -15.08 -0.72 1.37
CA THR A 52 -16.18 -0.87 0.42
C THR A 52 -17.28 0.15 0.65
N GLU A 53 -17.49 0.62 1.87
CA GLU A 53 -18.48 1.67 2.21
C GLU A 53 -18.15 3.02 1.55
N VAL A 54 -16.87 3.41 1.53
CA VAL A 54 -16.40 4.63 0.85
C VAL A 54 -16.47 4.46 -0.67
N LEU A 55 -16.23 3.24 -1.16
CA LEU A 55 -16.31 2.92 -2.58
C LEU A 55 -17.75 2.80 -3.09
N ARG A 56 -18.73 2.50 -2.24
CA ARG A 56 -20.13 2.28 -2.64
C ARG A 56 -20.74 3.50 -3.34
N GLY A 57 -20.48 4.69 -2.81
CA GLY A 57 -20.90 5.94 -3.45
C GLY A 57 -20.22 6.24 -4.80
N LEU A 58 -19.09 5.60 -5.10
CA LEU A 58 -18.38 5.71 -6.38
C LEU A 58 -18.82 4.64 -7.39
N ILE A 59 -19.14 3.44 -6.91
CA ILE A 59 -19.55 2.29 -7.73
C ILE A 59 -21.01 2.43 -8.18
N ASP A 60 -21.90 2.97 -7.33
CA ASP A 60 -23.31 3.23 -7.70
C ASP A 60 -23.46 4.35 -8.76
N GLN A 61 -22.36 5.03 -9.14
CA GLN A 61 -22.30 6.06 -10.18
C GLN A 61 -21.70 5.54 -11.51
N MET A 62 -21.35 4.26 -11.60
CA MET A 62 -20.87 3.59 -12.81
C MET A 62 -21.96 2.67 -13.38
#